data_AF-A0A4P6EVS6-F1
#
_entry.id   AF-A0A4P6EVS6-F1
#
_cell.length_a   1.000
_cell.length_b   1.000
_cell.length_c   1.000
_cell.angle_alpha   90.00
_cell.angle_beta   90.00
_cell.angle_gamma   90.00
#
_symmetry.space_group_name_H-M   'P 1'
#
loop_
_entity.id
_entity.type
_entity.pdbx_description
1 polymer ?
#
loop_
_entity_poly.entity_id
_entity_poly.type
_entity_poly.pdbx_seq_one_letter_code
_entity_poly.pdbx_strand_id
1 'polypeptide(L)' 'MNEITFLELEGESTELLPERETLLWNTNIFRTNYASVVASNSSLALNAASLFSAASSNALQSITVAQG' A
#
# COMPACT_ATOMS: atom_id res chain seq x y z
N MET A 1 43.52 -11.92 22.33
CA MET A 1 42.90 -10.81 21.60
C MET A 1 43.99 -9.76 21.49
N ASN A 2 44.61 -9.61 20.32
CA ASN A 2 45.76 -8.73 20.17
C ASN A 2 45.28 -7.28 20.14
N GLU A 3 46.02 -6.39 20.79
CA GLU A 3 45.74 -4.96 20.84
C GLU A 3 45.97 -4.37 19.44
N ILE A 4 44.96 -3.71 18.89
CA ILE A 4 45.01 -3.08 17.57
C ILE A 4 45.71 -1.73 17.73
N THR A 5 46.71 -1.45 16.89
CA THR A 5 47.48 -0.20 16.95
C THR A 5 46.73 0.94 16.24
N PHE A 6 46.98 2.19 16.62
CA PHE A 6 46.34 3.36 15.99
C PHE A 6 46.59 3.45 14.47
N LEU A 7 47.72 2.90 14.01
CA LEU A 7 48.12 2.88 12.60
C LEU A 7 47.30 1.84 11.80
N GLU A 8 46.88 0.75 12.45
CA GLU A 8 45.95 -0.23 11.86
C GLU A 8 44.51 0.29 11.83
N LEU A 9 44.13 1.11 12.82
CA LEU A 9 42.82 1.79 12.86
C LEU A 9 42.66 2.81 11.72
N GLU A 10 43.72 3.51 11.35
CA GLU A 10 43.72 4.47 10.22
C GLU A 10 43.53 3.79 8.86
N GLY A 11 43.92 2.51 8.74
CA GLY A 11 43.69 1.68 7.56
C GLY A 11 42.30 1.03 7.53
N GLU A 12 41.55 1.09 8.62
CA GLU A 12 40.20 0.56 8.72
C GLU A 12 39.21 1.56 8.11
N SER A 13 39.14 1.58 6.78
CA SER A 13 38.06 2.27 6.09
C SER A 13 36.75 1.58 6.45
N THR A 14 35.81 2.30 7.04
CA THR A 14 34.42 1.84 7.09
C THR A 14 33.95 1.71 5.66
N GLU A 15 33.87 0.48 5.15
CA GLU A 15 33.20 0.23 3.88
C GLU A 15 31.76 0.66 4.08
N LEU A 16 31.42 1.84 3.55
CA LEU A 16 30.03 2.26 3.44
C LEU A 16 29.34 1.15 2.66
N LEU A 17 28.40 0.46 3.33
CA LEU A 17 27.49 -0.44 2.64
C LEU A 17 27.01 0.32 1.40
N PRO A 18 27.12 -0.27 0.18
CA PRO A 18 26.82 0.44 -1.05
C PRO A 18 25.45 1.13 -0.92
N GLU A 19 25.35 2.37 -1.41
CA GLU A 19 24.12 3.18 -1.31
C GLU A 19 22.94 2.49 -1.99
N ARG A 20 22.30 1.54 -1.32
CA ARG A 20 21.00 0.91 -1.63
C ARG A 20 20.73 0.57 -3.10
N GLU A 21 21.72 0.40 -3.97
CA GLU A 21 21.49 0.10 -5.39
C GLU A 21 21.16 -1.38 -5.62
N THR A 22 21.51 -2.28 -4.68
CA THR A 22 21.08 -3.69 -4.69
C THR A 22 19.66 -3.89 -4.15
N LEU A 23 19.01 -2.81 -3.68
CA LEU A 23 17.62 -2.83 -3.24
C LEU A 23 16.62 -2.72 -4.41
N LEU A 24 17.07 -2.71 -5.66
CA LEU A 24 16.17 -2.78 -6.82
C LEU A 24 15.48 -4.15 -6.92
N TRP A 25 16.20 -5.23 -6.60
CA TRP A 25 15.64 -6.59 -6.59
C TRP A 25 15.11 -7.05 -5.23
N ASN A 26 15.51 -6.40 -4.13
CA ASN A 26 14.98 -6.71 -2.80
C ASN A 26 13.90 -5.72 -2.30
N THR A 27 13.78 -4.50 -2.83
CA THR A 27 12.83 -3.53 -2.23
C THR A 27 12.08 -2.53 -3.11
N ASN A 28 12.24 -2.42 -4.43
CA ASN A 28 11.49 -1.35 -5.14
C ASN A 28 11.00 -1.69 -6.56
N ILE A 29 10.84 -2.97 -6.89
CA ILE A 29 10.01 -3.40 -8.04
C ILE A 29 8.65 -3.95 -7.56
N PHE A 30 8.56 -4.45 -6.32
CA PHE A 30 7.34 -5.00 -5.70
C PHE A 30 6.89 -4.29 -4.42
N ARG A 31 7.40 -3.07 -4.15
CA ARG A 31 7.01 -2.29 -2.95
C ARG A 31 6.01 -1.20 -3.28
N THR A 32 5.03 -1.55 -4.11
CA THR A 32 3.84 -0.75 -4.31
C THR A 32 2.73 -1.41 -3.53
N ASN A 33 2.25 -0.73 -2.48
CA ASN A 33 0.98 -1.05 -1.86
C ASN A 33 -0.12 -0.80 -2.89
N TYR A 34 -0.40 -1.81 -3.70
CA TYR A 34 -1.43 -1.75 -4.73
C TYR A 34 -2.71 -2.39 -4.21
N ALA A 35 -3.79 -1.61 -4.15
CA ALA A 35 -5.14 -2.13 -3.91
C ALA A 35 -6.03 -1.69 -5.05
N SER A 36 -6.32 -2.63 -5.95
CA SER A 36 -7.37 -2.44 -6.95
C SER A 36 -8.71 -2.58 -6.27
N VAL A 37 -9.52 -1.52 -6.26
CA VAL A 37 -10.90 -1.58 -5.77
C VAL A 37 -11.85 -1.20 -6.90
N VAL A 38 -12.68 -2.17 -7.28
CA VAL A 38 -13.78 -1.98 -8.22
C VAL A 38 -15.07 -2.21 -7.44
N ALA A 39 -15.93 -1.20 -7.44
CA ALA A 39 -17.20 -1.26 -6.74
C ALA A 39 -18.31 -0.67 -7.60
N SER A 40 -19.41 -1.41 -7.67
CA SER A 40 -20.63 -0.98 -8.35
C SER A 40 -21.75 -1.04 -7.35
N ASN A 41 -22.56 0.02 -7.28
CA ASN A 41 -23.79 0.02 -6.52
C ASN A 41 -24.91 0.57 -7.38
N SER A 42 -26.03 -0.14 -7.43
CA SER A 42 -27.20 0.22 -8.23
C SER A 42 -28.44 0.11 -7.36
N SER A 43 -29.27 1.16 -7.34
CA SER A 43 -30.57 1.17 -6.69
C SER A 43 -31.64 1.46 -7.72
N LEU A 44 -32.70 0.65 -7.74
CA LEU A 44 -33.91 0.92 -8.50
C LEU A 44 -35.09 0.72 -7.55
N ALA A 45 -35.87 1.79 -7.35
CA ALA A 45 -37.19 1.67 -6.76
C ALA A 45 -38.22 2.06 -7.83
N LEU A 46 -39.10 1.12 -8.14
CA LEU A 46 -40.10 1.24 -9.19
C LEU A 46 -41.48 0.93 -8.59
N ASN A 47 -42.42 1.82 -8.89
CA ASN A 47 -43.84 1.66 -8.58
C ASN A 47 -44.59 1.33 -9.88
N ALA A 48 -44.61 0.05 -10.26
CA ALA A 48 -45.29 -0.40 -11.47
C ALA A 48 -46.76 -0.73 -11.18
N ALA A 49 -47.68 -0.10 -11.91
CA ALA A 49 -49.14 -0.29 -11.79
C ALA A 49 -49.68 -0.15 -10.35
N SER A 50 -49.22 0.87 -9.62
CA SER A 50 -49.53 1.03 -8.19
C SER A 50 -50.32 2.31 -7.88
N LEU A 51 -51.29 2.18 -6.98
CA LEU A 51 -52.11 3.26 -6.42
C LEU A 51 -51.77 3.39 -4.94
N PHE A 52 -51.58 4.62 -4.43
CA PHE A 52 -51.16 4.90 -3.04
C PHE A 52 -49.81 4.28 -2.62
N SER A 53 -48.87 4.13 -3.55
CA SER A 53 -47.56 3.51 -3.28
C SER A 53 -46.43 4.52 -3.11
N ALA A 54 -45.50 4.24 -2.20
CA ALA A 54 -44.22 4.94 -2.07
C ALA A 54 -43.08 3.95 -2.36
N ALA A 55 -42.23 4.29 -3.33
CA ALA A 55 -41.03 3.53 -3.67
C ALA A 55 -39.82 4.35 -3.23
N SER A 56 -38.99 3.79 -2.35
CA SER A 56 -37.74 4.39 -1.89
C SER A 56 -36.61 3.43 -2.19
N SER A 57 -35.54 3.94 -2.80
CA SER A 57 -34.31 3.19 -3.06
C SER A 57 -33.15 3.93 -2.41
N ASN A 58 -32.29 3.19 -1.71
CA ASN A 58 -31.05 3.74 -1.22
C ASN A 58 -29.90 2.77 -1.49
N ALA A 59 -28.90 3.22 -2.24
CA ALA A 59 -27.71 2.46 -2.58
C ALA A 59 -26.50 3.10 -1.88
N LEU A 60 -26.44 2.95 -0.56
CA LEU A 60 -25.29 3.40 0.22
C LEU A 60 -24.12 2.43 0.01
N GLN A 61 -22.96 2.95 -0.36
CA GLN A 61 -21.71 2.19 -0.45
C GLN A 61 -20.61 2.95 0.28
N SER A 62 -19.91 2.25 1.16
CA SER A 62 -18.72 2.76 1.85
C SER A 62 -17.58 1.81 1.58
N ILE A 63 -16.43 2.35 1.17
CA ILE A 63 -15.23 1.61 0.83
C ILE A 63 -14.08 2.24 1.58
N THR A 64 -13.45 1.46 2.45
CA THR A 64 -12.27 1.89 3.20
C THR A 64 -11.12 0.96 2.85
N VAL A 65 -10.02 1.56 2.39
CA VAL A 65 -8.78 0.85 2.08
C VAL A 65 -7.69 1.38 3.01
N ALA A 66 -7.10 0.51 3.81
CA ALA A 66 -5.94 0.82 4.65
C ALA A 66 -4.75 -0.02 4.16
N GLN A 67 -3.62 0.65 3.91
CA GLN A 67 -2.37 0.02 3.47
C GLN A 67 -1.22 0.52 4.36
N GLY A 68 -0.25 -0.35 4.67
CA GLY A 68 0.83 -0.12 5.64
C GLY A 68 2.18 0.22 5.04
#